data_AF-A0A2U1B6F2-F1
#
_entry.id   AF-A0A2U1B6F2-F1
#
_cell.length_a   1.000
_cell.length_b   1.000
_cell.length_c   1.000
_cell.angle_alpha   90.00
_cell.angle_beta   90.00
_cell.angle_gamma   90.00
#
_symmetry.space_group_name_H-M   'P 1'
#
loop_
_entity.id
_entity.type
_entity.pdbx_description
1 polymer ?
#
loop_
_entity_poly.entity_id
_entity_poly.type
_entity_poly.pdbx_seq_one_letter_code
_entity_poly.pdbx_strand_id
1 'polypeptide(L)'
;MDLMELIRKAASGGELDEREIEFVKSCRPGGGSGELEARNAELAERLKLLEAQLAETENRSLPEQERLKRKFETELAALRKQAETAGSERDAARQELNRLRFRSQVDRLAEKHNFADRDYLEYLCGKAGIEPDSGEAADAFMKELREQSPRFFKLDLTPGPGVPAPAPAPAAPASDPAEAIARLLDEAPGVETF
;
A
#
# COMPACT_ATOMS: atom_id res chain seq x y z
N MET A 1 42.20 73.98 -21.96
CA MET A 1 41.18 74.80 -21.28
C MET A 1 40.49 73.91 -20.26
N ASP A 2 40.24 74.40 -19.06
CA ASP A 2 39.49 73.64 -18.05
C ASP A 2 37.99 74.00 -18.15
N LEU A 3 37.15 72.97 -18.28
CA LEU A 3 35.70 73.12 -18.45
C LEU A 3 35.06 73.84 -17.26
N MET A 4 35.60 73.63 -16.05
CA MET A 4 35.09 74.28 -14.84
C MET A 4 35.32 75.79 -14.84
N GLU A 5 36.41 76.27 -15.44
CA GLU A 5 36.67 77.71 -15.54
C GLU A 5 35.75 78.37 -16.57
N LEU A 6 35.46 77.68 -17.67
CA LEU A 6 34.48 78.12 -18.68
C LEU A 6 33.06 78.19 -18.10
N ILE A 7 32.66 77.20 -17.28
CA ILE A 7 31.37 77.20 -16.57
C ILE A 7 31.30 78.38 -15.58
N ARG A 8 32.38 78.66 -14.83
CA ARG A 8 32.43 79.82 -13.93
C ARG A 8 32.33 81.14 -14.68
N LYS A 9 33.07 81.31 -15.78
CA LYS A 9 33.05 82.52 -16.63
C LYS A 9 31.65 82.79 -17.18
N ALA A 10 30.98 81.74 -17.68
CA ALA A 10 29.59 81.81 -18.14
C ALA A 10 28.61 82.12 -17.01
N ALA A 11 28.77 81.50 -15.83
CA ALA A 11 27.93 81.74 -14.66
C ALA A 11 28.08 83.16 -14.08
N SER A 12 29.25 83.78 -14.24
CA SER A 12 29.50 85.19 -13.89
C SER A 12 29.03 86.19 -14.95
N GLY A 13 28.42 85.73 -16.05
CA GLY A 13 27.89 86.59 -17.12
C GLY A 13 28.94 87.06 -18.13
N GLY A 14 30.12 86.43 -18.18
CA GLY A 14 31.14 86.72 -19.19
C GLY A 14 30.81 86.05 -20.51
N GLU A 15 31.03 86.78 -21.62
CA GLU A 15 30.91 86.21 -22.97
C GLU A 15 32.06 85.22 -23.24
N LEU A 16 31.72 84.12 -23.91
CA LEU A 16 32.68 83.09 -24.32
C LEU A 16 33.24 83.43 -25.70
N ASP A 17 34.55 83.35 -25.84
CA ASP A 17 35.21 83.58 -27.13
C ASP A 17 34.97 82.41 -28.09
N GLU A 18 35.13 82.62 -29.40
CA GLU A 18 34.87 81.60 -30.43
C GLU A 18 35.59 80.26 -30.18
N ARG A 19 36.83 80.32 -29.65
CA ARG A 19 37.62 79.13 -29.29
C ARG A 19 37.08 78.39 -28.06
N GLU A 20 36.54 79.14 -27.11
CA GLU A 20 35.92 78.60 -25.90
C GLU A 20 34.59 77.92 -26.23
N ILE A 21 33.82 78.50 -27.16
CA ILE A 21 32.58 77.93 -27.70
C ILE A 21 32.86 76.61 -28.45
N GLU A 22 33.89 76.58 -29.31
CA GLU A 22 34.29 75.36 -30.02
C GLU A 22 34.74 74.25 -29.05
N PHE A 23 35.50 74.61 -28.01
CA PHE A 23 35.91 73.66 -26.99
C PHE A 23 34.70 73.06 -26.26
N VAL A 24 33.73 73.88 -25.82
CA VAL A 24 32.50 73.40 -25.18
C VAL A 24 31.68 72.49 -26.11
N LYS A 25 31.59 72.81 -27.40
CA LYS A 25 30.95 71.94 -28.40
C LYS A 25 31.66 70.60 -28.54
N SER A 26 33.00 70.58 -28.49
CA SER A 26 33.81 69.36 -28.58
C SER A 26 33.70 68.47 -27.33
N CYS A 27 33.41 69.06 -26.17
CA CYS A 27 33.18 68.33 -24.92
C CYS A 27 31.75 67.76 -24.80
N ARG A 28 30.86 68.04 -25.75
CA ARG A 28 29.52 67.43 -25.76
C ARG A 28 29.70 65.93 -26.00
N PRO A 29 29.26 65.05 -25.09
CA PRO A 29 29.36 63.62 -25.31
C PRO A 29 28.66 63.25 -26.63
N GLY A 30 29.36 62.49 -27.48
CA GLY A 30 28.88 62.06 -28.78
C GLY A 30 27.63 61.19 -28.62
N GLY A 31 26.49 61.78 -28.95
CA GLY A 31 25.17 61.19 -28.84
C GLY A 31 24.15 62.32 -28.84
N GLY A 32 23.60 62.65 -30.01
CA GLY A 32 22.55 63.65 -30.09
C GLY A 32 21.34 63.20 -29.25
N SER A 33 20.60 64.15 -28.65
CA SER A 33 19.35 63.85 -27.90
C SER A 33 18.46 62.86 -28.63
N GLY A 34 18.35 63.00 -29.96
CA GLY A 34 17.56 62.11 -30.81
C GLY A 34 18.07 60.67 -30.93
N GLU A 35 19.38 60.41 -30.87
CA GLU A 35 19.92 59.04 -30.89
C GLU A 35 19.67 58.33 -29.56
N LEU A 36 19.81 59.06 -28.45
CA LEU A 36 19.48 58.55 -27.12
C LEU A 36 17.97 58.32 -26.96
N GLU A 37 17.14 59.23 -27.48
CA GLU A 37 15.69 59.08 -27.53
C GLU A 37 15.26 57.89 -28.41
N ALA A 38 15.86 57.72 -29.59
CA ALA A 38 15.59 56.59 -30.46
C ALA A 38 15.98 55.25 -29.81
N ARG A 39 17.14 55.20 -29.15
CA ARG A 39 17.58 54.00 -28.41
C ARG A 39 16.69 53.72 -27.20
N ASN A 40 16.25 54.74 -26.47
CA ASN A 40 15.32 54.58 -25.36
C ASN A 40 13.94 54.11 -25.84
N ALA A 41 13.47 54.60 -26.98
CA ALA A 41 12.24 54.12 -27.61
C ALA A 41 12.36 52.65 -28.05
N GLU A 42 13.48 52.27 -28.66
CA GLU A 42 13.74 50.87 -29.06
C GLU A 42 13.80 49.93 -27.84
N LEU A 43 14.46 50.36 -26.76
CA LEU A 43 14.51 49.59 -25.51
C LEU A 43 13.15 49.48 -24.85
N ALA A 44 12.34 50.54 -24.85
CA ALA A 44 10.99 50.52 -24.33
C ALA A 44 10.08 49.56 -25.12
N GLU A 45 10.19 49.54 -26.46
CA GLU A 45 9.45 48.59 -27.29
C GLU A 45 9.93 47.14 -27.09
N ARG A 46 11.25 46.91 -26.93
CA ARG A 46 11.76 45.59 -26.55
C ARG A 46 11.27 45.12 -25.19
N LEU A 47 11.22 46.01 -24.20
CA LEU A 47 10.70 45.68 -22.87
C LEU A 47 9.22 45.29 -22.94
N LYS A 48 8.40 46.07 -23.64
CA LYS A 48 6.98 45.73 -23.85
C LYS A 48 6.81 44.38 -24.56
N LEU A 49 7.62 44.10 -25.58
CA LEU A 49 7.56 42.83 -26.30
C LEU A 49 7.91 41.65 -25.39
N LEU A 50 8.97 41.77 -24.60
CA LEU A 50 9.38 40.73 -23.66
C LEU A 50 8.38 40.54 -22.52
N GLU A 51 7.80 41.62 -22.00
CA GLU A 51 6.72 41.58 -21.02
C GLU A 51 5.48 40.87 -21.58
N ALA A 52 5.10 41.17 -22.83
CA ALA A 52 3.99 40.50 -23.49
C ALA A 52 4.26 39.00 -23.70
N GLN A 53 5.48 38.62 -24.09
CA GLN A 53 5.88 37.21 -24.24
C GLN A 53 5.90 36.48 -22.89
N LEU A 54 6.34 37.13 -21.81
CA LEU A 54 6.27 36.56 -20.46
C LEU A 54 4.82 36.36 -20.03
N ALA A 55 3.96 37.36 -20.21
CA ALA A 55 2.55 37.24 -19.86
C ALA A 55 1.85 36.13 -20.67
N GLU A 56 2.15 35.97 -21.95
CA GLU A 56 1.58 34.91 -22.78
C GLU A 56 2.06 33.52 -22.36
N THR A 57 3.35 33.36 -22.07
CA THR A 57 3.91 32.09 -21.61
C THR A 57 3.45 31.72 -20.20
N GLU A 58 3.34 32.68 -19.29
CA GLU A 58 2.77 32.50 -17.95
C GLU A 58 1.28 32.12 -18.03
N ASN A 59 0.48 32.86 -18.80
CA ASN A 59 -0.96 32.54 -18.95
C ASN A 59 -1.21 31.21 -19.63
N ARG A 60 -0.30 30.75 -20.51
CA ARG A 60 -0.41 29.42 -21.14
C ARG A 60 0.07 28.30 -20.22
N SER A 61 1.09 28.55 -19.41
CA SER A 61 1.67 27.54 -18.51
C SER A 61 0.91 27.40 -17.19
N LEU A 62 0.27 28.46 -16.69
CA LEU A 62 -0.63 28.44 -15.52
C LEU A 62 -1.72 27.35 -15.63
N PRO A 63 -2.54 27.27 -16.71
CA PRO A 63 -3.57 26.25 -16.84
C PRO A 63 -3.00 24.83 -17.01
N GLU A 64 -1.82 24.68 -17.61
CA GLU A 64 -1.14 23.38 -17.70
C GLU A 64 -0.60 22.92 -16.34
N GLN A 65 0.01 23.84 -15.58
CA GLN A 65 0.48 23.57 -14.22
C GLN A 65 -0.68 23.25 -13.27
N GLU A 66 -1.79 23.98 -13.33
CA GLU A 66 -2.97 23.69 -12.51
C GLU A 66 -3.56 22.32 -12.83
N ARG A 67 -3.62 21.94 -14.11
CA ARG A 67 -4.04 20.60 -14.53
C ARG A 67 -3.10 19.53 -14.01
N LEU A 68 -1.78 19.75 -14.09
CA LEU A 68 -0.79 18.82 -13.53
C LEU A 68 -0.91 18.70 -12.01
N LYS A 69 -1.04 19.82 -11.29
CA LYS A 69 -1.23 19.84 -9.83
C LYS A 69 -2.45 19.03 -9.44
N ARG A 70 -3.59 19.23 -10.10
CA ARG A 70 -4.81 18.44 -9.83
C ARG A 70 -4.60 16.95 -10.10
N LYS A 71 -3.90 16.58 -11.18
CA LYS A 71 -3.58 15.18 -11.47
C LYS A 71 -2.71 14.56 -10.37
N PHE A 72 -1.64 15.23 -9.98
CA PHE A 72 -0.78 14.77 -8.88
C PHE A 72 -1.54 14.70 -7.55
N GLU A 73 -2.40 15.67 -7.24
CA GLU A 73 -3.24 15.63 -6.04
C GLU A 73 -4.18 14.41 -6.06
N THR A 74 -4.82 14.12 -7.20
CA THR A 74 -5.69 12.94 -7.33
C THR A 74 -4.91 11.63 -7.23
N GLU A 75 -3.73 11.55 -7.83
CA GLU A 75 -2.86 10.38 -7.75
C GLU A 75 -2.35 10.18 -6.33
N LEU A 76 -1.91 11.24 -5.65
CA LEU A 76 -1.48 11.19 -4.25
C LEU A 76 -2.63 10.77 -3.33
N ALA A 77 -3.85 11.26 -3.55
CA ALA A 77 -5.02 10.83 -2.80
C ALA A 77 -5.34 9.34 -3.04
N ALA A 78 -5.25 8.88 -4.28
CA ALA A 78 -5.45 7.47 -4.62
C ALA A 78 -4.39 6.56 -3.99
N LEU A 79 -3.11 6.96 -4.06
CA LEU A 79 -1.98 6.26 -3.44
C LEU A 79 -2.12 6.18 -1.92
N ARG A 80 -2.52 7.28 -1.26
CA ARG A 80 -2.79 7.28 0.19
C ARG A 80 -3.89 6.30 0.55
N LYS A 81 -4.99 6.31 -0.19
CA LYS A 81 -6.09 5.36 0.03
C LYS A 81 -5.64 3.91 -0.17
N GLN A 82 -4.83 3.63 -1.20
CA GLN A 82 -4.27 2.30 -1.41
C GLN A 82 -3.33 1.86 -0.28
N ALA A 83 -2.52 2.78 0.25
CA ALA A 83 -1.64 2.50 1.38
C ALA A 83 -2.44 2.20 2.65
N GLU A 84 -3.54 2.92 2.90
CA GLU A 84 -4.46 2.65 4.01
C GLU A 84 -5.13 1.29 3.87
N THR A 85 -5.66 0.96 2.68
CA THR A 85 -6.31 -0.35 2.45
C THR A 85 -5.30 -1.48 2.60
N ALA A 86 -4.13 -1.38 1.98
CA ALA A 86 -3.09 -2.39 2.10
C ALA A 86 -2.58 -2.54 3.56
N GLY A 87 -2.51 -1.43 4.31
CA GLY A 87 -2.21 -1.45 5.73
C GLY A 87 -3.25 -2.22 6.53
N SER A 88 -4.54 -1.96 6.27
CA SER A 88 -5.64 -2.67 6.94
C SER A 88 -5.68 -4.16 6.59
N GLU A 89 -5.43 -4.53 5.34
CA GLU A 89 -5.37 -5.92 4.88
C GLU A 89 -4.19 -6.66 5.52
N ARG A 90 -3.02 -6.03 5.59
CA ARG A 90 -1.85 -6.59 6.27
C ARG A 90 -2.14 -6.84 7.75
N ASP A 91 -2.77 -5.88 8.43
CA ASP A 91 -3.05 -5.99 9.85
C ASP A 91 -4.15 -7.04 10.12
N ALA A 92 -5.17 -7.13 9.27
CA ALA A 92 -6.17 -8.21 9.29
C ALA A 92 -5.52 -9.58 9.09
N ALA A 93 -4.67 -9.74 8.07
CA ALA A 93 -3.94 -10.97 7.81
C ALA A 93 -3.02 -11.37 8.99
N ARG A 94 -2.35 -10.39 9.63
CA ARG A 94 -1.56 -10.64 10.84
C ARG A 94 -2.43 -11.15 11.99
N GLN A 95 -3.61 -10.56 12.20
CA GLN A 95 -4.55 -11.01 13.22
C GLN A 95 -5.05 -12.43 12.93
N GLU A 96 -5.38 -12.74 11.68
CA GLU A 96 -5.80 -14.09 11.27
C GLU A 96 -4.69 -15.12 11.47
N LEU A 97 -3.44 -14.81 11.09
CA LEU A 97 -2.30 -15.69 11.32
C LEU A 97 -2.08 -15.94 12.81
N ASN A 98 -2.18 -14.91 13.65
CA ASN A 98 -2.05 -15.06 15.09
C ASN A 98 -3.16 -15.93 15.68
N ARG A 99 -4.42 -15.75 15.23
CA ARG A 99 -5.54 -16.60 15.63
C ARG A 99 -5.33 -18.05 15.21
N LEU A 100 -4.93 -18.31 13.97
CA LEU A 100 -4.63 -19.66 13.48
C LEU A 100 -3.50 -20.32 14.27
N ARG A 101 -2.42 -19.57 14.56
CA ARG A 101 -1.32 -20.06 15.40
C ARG A 101 -1.80 -20.41 16.80
N PHE A 102 -2.54 -19.52 17.45
CA PHE A 102 -3.10 -19.77 18.77
C PHE A 102 -3.97 -21.03 18.78
N ARG A 103 -4.91 -21.14 17.83
CA ARG A 103 -5.78 -22.32 17.70
C ARG A 103 -4.97 -23.60 17.50
N SER A 104 -3.95 -23.57 16.64
CA SER A 104 -3.08 -24.74 16.41
C SER A 104 -2.28 -25.16 17.65
N GLN A 105 -1.89 -24.19 18.50
CA GLN A 105 -1.21 -24.46 19.76
C GLN A 105 -2.19 -25.03 20.80
N VAL A 106 -3.41 -24.50 20.87
CA VAL A 106 -4.51 -25.04 21.69
C VAL A 106 -4.84 -26.47 21.27
N ASP A 107 -4.93 -26.76 19.98
CA ASP A 107 -5.17 -28.11 19.46
C ASP A 107 -4.10 -29.09 19.95
N ARG A 108 -2.82 -28.72 19.84
CA ARG A 108 -1.69 -29.54 20.33
C ARG A 108 -1.74 -29.73 21.84
N LEU A 109 -2.08 -28.68 22.60
CA LEU A 109 -2.20 -28.75 24.05
C LEU A 109 -3.36 -29.65 24.47
N ALA A 110 -4.51 -29.52 23.80
CA ALA A 110 -5.67 -30.38 24.00
C ALA A 110 -5.34 -31.84 23.72
N GLU A 111 -4.65 -32.13 22.61
CA GLU A 111 -4.21 -33.49 22.27
C GLU A 111 -3.22 -34.05 23.30
N LYS A 112 -2.19 -33.27 23.71
CA LYS A 112 -1.19 -33.68 24.70
C LYS A 112 -1.81 -34.09 26.03
N HIS A 113 -2.87 -33.40 26.46
CA HIS A 113 -3.53 -33.63 27.74
C HIS A 113 -4.87 -34.38 27.62
N ASN A 114 -5.21 -34.90 26.44
CA ASN A 114 -6.48 -35.59 26.16
C ASN A 114 -7.73 -34.76 26.49
N PHE A 115 -7.68 -33.44 26.30
CA PHE A 115 -8.83 -32.55 26.51
C PHE A 115 -9.88 -32.75 25.40
N ALA A 116 -11.16 -32.81 25.79
CA ALA A 116 -12.25 -33.20 24.92
C ALA A 116 -12.74 -32.06 24.01
N ASP A 117 -12.77 -30.82 24.53
CA ASP A 117 -13.35 -29.67 23.85
C ASP A 117 -12.29 -28.59 23.57
N ARG A 118 -11.88 -28.49 22.30
CA ARG A 118 -10.81 -27.59 21.87
C ARG A 118 -11.24 -26.12 21.91
N ASP A 119 -12.47 -25.83 21.50
CA ASP A 119 -12.99 -24.46 21.45
C ASP A 119 -13.21 -23.91 22.87
N TYR A 120 -13.61 -24.77 23.81
CA TYR A 120 -13.67 -24.41 25.23
C TYR A 120 -12.28 -24.17 25.84
N LEU A 121 -11.28 -24.97 25.47
CA LEU A 121 -9.91 -24.74 25.90
C LEU A 121 -9.36 -23.41 25.36
N GLU A 122 -9.66 -23.06 24.11
CA GLU A 122 -9.31 -21.78 23.49
C GLU A 122 -9.85 -20.60 24.31
N TYR A 123 -11.14 -20.67 24.70
CA TYR A 123 -11.77 -19.67 25.56
C TYR A 123 -11.09 -19.57 26.94
N LEU A 124 -10.77 -20.70 27.56
CA LEU A 124 -10.14 -20.73 28.87
C LEU A 124 -8.72 -20.16 28.84
N CYS A 125 -7.91 -20.51 27.85
CA CYS A 125 -6.58 -19.94 27.66
C CYS A 125 -6.65 -18.43 27.41
N GLY A 126 -7.59 -17.98 26.57
CA GLY A 126 -7.81 -16.56 26.32
C GLY A 126 -8.25 -15.79 27.58
N LYS A 127 -9.14 -16.36 28.40
CA LYS A 127 -9.63 -15.76 29.65
C LYS A 127 -8.54 -15.67 30.72
N ALA A 128 -7.69 -16.69 30.81
CA ALA A 128 -6.61 -16.76 31.79
C ALA A 128 -5.34 -16.01 31.33
N GLY A 129 -5.29 -15.55 30.07
CA GLY A 129 -4.11 -14.89 29.50
C GLY A 129 -2.92 -15.82 29.35
N ILE A 130 -3.18 -17.11 29.11
CA ILE A 130 -2.15 -18.16 29.04
C ILE A 130 -1.76 -18.36 27.59
N GLU A 131 -0.46 -18.30 27.33
CA GLU A 131 0.10 -18.70 26.05
C GLU A 131 0.18 -20.23 25.98
N PRO A 132 -0.52 -20.89 25.04
CA PRO A 132 -0.56 -22.35 24.94
C PRO A 132 0.78 -22.97 24.53
N ASP A 133 1.73 -22.15 24.04
CA ASP A 133 3.11 -22.56 23.72
C ASP A 133 4.05 -22.47 24.93
N SER A 134 3.61 -21.83 26.02
CA SER A 134 4.41 -21.70 27.24
C SER A 134 4.38 -23.03 27.99
N GLY A 135 5.31 -23.93 27.66
CA GLY A 135 5.28 -25.33 28.10
C GLY A 135 5.03 -25.52 29.61
N GLU A 136 5.77 -24.83 30.47
CA GLU A 136 5.61 -24.97 31.92
C GLU A 136 4.31 -24.36 32.45
N ALA A 137 3.93 -23.17 31.98
CA ALA A 137 2.72 -22.48 32.41
C ALA A 137 1.44 -23.15 31.90
N ALA A 138 1.45 -23.60 30.64
CA ALA A 138 0.36 -24.34 30.02
C ALA A 138 0.18 -25.72 30.67
N ASP A 139 1.27 -26.42 30.99
CA ASP A 139 1.18 -27.71 31.69
C ASP A 139 0.69 -27.55 33.14
N ALA A 140 1.11 -26.49 33.85
CA ALA A 140 0.60 -26.17 35.18
C ALA A 140 -0.90 -25.86 35.15
N PHE A 141 -1.32 -25.02 34.20
CA PHE A 141 -2.72 -24.70 33.99
C PHE A 141 -3.59 -25.92 33.67
N MET A 142 -3.11 -26.81 32.81
CA MET A 142 -3.84 -28.03 32.46
C MET A 142 -3.98 -28.98 33.66
N LYS A 143 -3.00 -29.02 34.57
CA LYS A 143 -3.11 -29.78 35.83
C LYS A 143 -4.19 -29.20 36.74
N GLU A 144 -4.18 -27.89 36.97
CA GLU A 144 -5.21 -27.21 37.77
C GLU A 144 -6.59 -27.40 37.15
N LEU A 145 -6.70 -27.29 35.82
CA LEU A 145 -7.95 -27.47 35.10
C LEU A 145 -8.48 -28.90 35.22
N ARG A 146 -7.58 -29.89 35.27
CA ARG A 146 -7.93 -31.31 35.47
C ARG A 146 -8.47 -31.58 36.87
N GLU A 147 -7.96 -30.89 37.89
CA GLU A 147 -8.49 -30.98 39.26
C GLU A 147 -9.86 -30.33 39.38
N GLN A 148 -10.03 -29.14 38.79
CA GLN A 148 -11.29 -28.40 38.87
C GLN A 148 -12.39 -29.00 37.99
N SER A 149 -12.03 -29.52 36.82
CA SER A 149 -12.98 -29.92 35.79
C SER A 149 -12.55 -31.21 35.07
N PRO A 150 -12.44 -32.34 35.80
CA PRO A 150 -11.97 -33.61 35.23
C PRO A 150 -12.86 -34.16 34.11
N ARG A 151 -14.12 -33.71 34.03
CA ARG A 151 -15.11 -34.13 33.03
C ARG A 151 -14.71 -33.80 31.58
N PHE A 152 -13.87 -32.79 31.37
CA PHE A 152 -13.41 -32.41 30.03
C PHE A 152 -12.16 -33.17 29.60
N PHE A 153 -11.60 -34.03 30.45
CA PHE A 153 -10.44 -34.85 30.11
C PHE A 153 -10.92 -36.25 29.72
N LYS A 154 -10.55 -36.69 28.52
CA LYS A 154 -10.80 -38.06 28.08
C LYS A 154 -9.93 -38.97 28.94
N LEU A 155 -10.60 -39.86 29.68
CA LEU A 155 -9.94 -40.95 30.36
C LEU A 155 -9.69 -42.04 29.31
N ASP A 156 -8.44 -42.45 29.15
CA ASP A 156 -8.09 -43.67 28.45
C ASP A 156 -8.63 -44.84 29.28
N LEU A 157 -9.90 -45.16 29.07
CA LEU A 157 -10.48 -46.41 29.53
C LEU A 157 -9.81 -47.50 28.68
N THR A 158 -8.74 -48.09 29.21
CA THR A 158 -8.29 -49.39 28.71
C THR A 158 -9.52 -50.30 28.74
N PRO A 159 -9.91 -50.91 27.61
CA PRO A 159 -10.97 -51.90 27.66
C PRO A 159 -10.48 -52.98 28.63
N GLY A 160 -11.20 -53.12 29.75
CA GLY A 160 -10.93 -54.18 30.71
C GLY A 160 -10.89 -55.53 29.98
N PRO A 161 -10.14 -56.52 30.48
CA PRO A 161 -9.97 -57.80 29.80
C PRO A 161 -11.32 -58.50 29.69
N GLY A 162 -12.01 -58.25 28.58
CA GLY A 162 -13.42 -58.55 28.40
C GLY A 162 -13.60 -59.33 27.11
N VAL A 163 -13.58 -60.65 27.27
CA VAL A 163 -14.07 -61.71 26.37
C VAL A 163 -13.37 -61.80 25.00
N PRO A 164 -12.71 -62.93 24.67
CA PRO A 164 -12.18 -63.15 23.33
C PRO A 164 -13.33 -63.09 22.31
N ALA A 165 -13.12 -62.33 21.24
CA ALA A 165 -14.07 -62.21 20.14
C ALA A 165 -14.50 -63.61 19.64
N PRO A 166 -15.79 -63.87 19.41
CA PRO A 166 -16.22 -65.12 18.80
C PRO A 166 -15.58 -65.23 17.41
N ALA A 167 -15.04 -66.41 17.12
CA ALA A 167 -14.31 -66.70 15.89
C ALA A 167 -15.14 -66.32 14.64
N PRO A 168 -14.50 -65.80 13.57
CA PRO A 168 -15.19 -65.45 12.34
C PRO A 168 -15.85 -66.69 11.73
N ALA A 169 -17.13 -66.56 11.38
CA ALA A 169 -17.88 -67.57 10.64
C ALA A 169 -17.20 -67.85 9.29
N PRO A 170 -17.23 -69.10 8.79
CA PRO A 170 -16.59 -69.44 7.52
C PRO A 170 -17.18 -68.62 6.36
N ALA A 171 -16.29 -68.07 5.54
CA ALA A 171 -16.66 -67.31 4.35
C ALA A 171 -17.50 -68.16 3.40
N ALA A 172 -18.63 -67.60 2.94
CA ALA A 172 -19.39 -68.18 1.85
C ALA A 172 -18.53 -68.22 0.57
N PRO A 173 -18.64 -69.26 -0.26
CA PRO A 173 -17.88 -69.33 -1.52
C PRO A 173 -18.30 -68.19 -2.43
N ALA A 174 -17.31 -67.47 -2.98
CA ALA A 174 -17.53 -66.44 -3.98
C ALA A 174 -18.19 -67.07 -5.22
N SER A 175 -19.46 -66.77 -5.45
CA SER A 175 -20.15 -67.11 -6.70
C SER A 175 -19.60 -66.18 -7.78
N ASP A 176 -19.03 -66.76 -8.83
CA ASP A 176 -18.55 -66.02 -9.99
C ASP A 176 -19.76 -65.35 -10.69
N PRO A 177 -19.79 -64.01 -10.81
CA PRO A 177 -20.93 -63.30 -11.39
C PRO A 177 -21.23 -63.73 -12.84
N ALA A 178 -20.25 -64.27 -13.55
CA ALA A 178 -20.42 -64.76 -14.92
C ALA A 178 -21.32 -66.02 -14.99
N GLU A 179 -21.22 -66.95 -14.03
CA GLU A 179 -22.07 -68.15 -14.00
C GLU A 179 -23.51 -67.83 -13.60
N ALA A 180 -23.72 -66.80 -12.77
CA ALA A 180 -25.05 -66.34 -12.40
C ALA A 180 -25.81 -65.70 -13.58
N ILE A 181 -25.09 -64.97 -14.44
CA ILE A 181 -25.67 -64.34 -15.64
C ILE A 181 -25.98 -65.40 -16.71
N ALA A 182 -25.10 -66.40 -16.89
CA ALA A 182 -25.33 -67.48 -17.84
C ALA A 182 -26.59 -68.29 -17.53
N ARG A 183 -26.84 -68.60 -16.25
CA ARG A 183 -28.08 -69.29 -15.83
C ARG A 183 -29.34 -68.48 -16.07
N LEU A 184 -29.26 -67.16 -15.95
CA LEU A 184 -30.40 -66.26 -16.13
C LEU A 184 -30.79 -66.09 -17.61
N LEU A 185 -29.85 -66.32 -18.53
CA LEU A 185 -30.09 -66.31 -19.97
C LEU A 185 -30.67 -67.64 -20.50
N ASP A 186 -30.30 -68.77 -19.89
CA ASP A 186 -30.88 -70.09 -20.23
C ASP A 186 -32.32 -70.27 -19.75
N GLU A 187 -32.77 -69.50 -18.73
CA GLU A 187 -34.13 -69.54 -18.20
C GLU A 187 -35.13 -68.59 -18.90
N ALA A 188 -34.71 -67.84 -19.92
CA ALA A 188 -35.61 -66.92 -20.62
C ALA A 188 -36.48 -67.66 -21.68
N PRO A 189 -37.81 -67.77 -21.50
CA PRO A 189 -38.69 -68.33 -22.53
C PRO A 189 -38.75 -67.40 -23.75
N GLY A 190 -38.64 -68.01 -24.94
CA GLY A 190 -38.63 -67.33 -26.24
C GLY A 190 -39.79 -66.35 -26.41
N VAL A 191 -39.44 -65.11 -26.73
CA VAL A 191 -40.39 -64.08 -27.15
C VAL A 191 -40.72 -64.34 -28.62
N GLU A 192 -41.86 -64.98 -28.87
CA GLU A 192 -42.49 -65.00 -30.19
C GLU A 192 -42.96 -63.58 -30.54
N THR A 193 -42.41 -63.02 -31.62
CA THR A 193 -43.00 -61.88 -32.33
C THR A 193 -43.12 -62.22 -33.81
N PHE A 194 -44.38 -62.45 -34.20
CA PHE A 194 -45.01 -62.40 -35.53
C PHE A 194 -44.34 -63.07 -36.73
#